data_AF-A0A5C8G960-F1
#
_entry.id   AF-A0A5C8G960-F1
#
_cell.length_a   1.000
_cell.length_b   1.000
_cell.length_c   1.000
_cell.angle_alpha   90.00
_cell.angle_beta   90.00
_cell.angle_gamma   90.00
#
_symmetry.space_group_name_H-M   'P 1'
#
loop_
_entity.id
_entity.type
_entity.pdbx_description
1 polymer ?
#
loop_
_entity_poly.entity_id
_entity_poly.type
_entity_poly.pdbx_seq_one_letter_code
_entity_poly.pdbx_strand_id
1 'polypeptide(L)'
;MNYKNQQYARQEVLIEEGKVFNLVAGGGRFMGKPRPFVLQEPEANLYAPIREKVKAYFTDNHIDWWRGNGPSGHTLSSQIACLNHLIPIMDDPQAVLALINGIRNEFTEVLPISCDTPPAYISIEVVSSSDHLNEREFDEFRKEQAVCQ
;
A
#
# COMPACT_ATOMS: atom_id res chain seq x y z
N MET A 1 15.93 1.90 25.05
CA MET A 1 15.41 2.23 23.69
C MET A 1 14.02 1.63 23.53
N ASN A 2 12.98 2.41 23.20
CA ASN A 2 11.62 1.87 23.04
C ASN A 2 11.45 1.08 21.73
N TYR A 3 10.39 0.29 21.61
CA TYR A 3 10.13 -0.55 20.43
C TYR A 3 10.16 0.24 19.12
N LYS A 4 9.52 1.42 19.10
CA LYS A 4 9.48 2.31 17.93
C LYS A 4 10.88 2.68 17.43
N ASN A 5 11.76 3.12 18.33
CA ASN A 5 13.14 3.49 17.98
C ASN A 5 13.97 2.27 17.58
N GLN A 6 13.69 1.08 18.13
CA GLN A 6 14.32 -0.16 17.68
C GLN A 6 13.93 -0.48 16.23
N GLN A 7 12.66 -0.28 15.83
CA GLN A 7 12.25 -0.49 14.45
C GLN A 7 12.90 0.53 13.51
N TYR A 8 13.03 1.80 13.91
CA TYR A 8 13.77 2.77 13.10
C TYR A 8 15.23 2.39 12.88
N ALA A 9 15.94 2.01 13.95
CA ALA A 9 17.33 1.56 13.84
C ALA A 9 17.47 0.34 12.91
N ARG A 10 16.52 -0.60 12.94
CA ARG A 10 16.51 -1.74 12.01
C ARG A 10 16.37 -1.30 10.55
N GLN A 11 15.50 -0.33 10.27
CA GLN A 11 15.33 0.18 8.91
C GLN A 11 16.57 0.93 8.43
N GLU A 12 17.24 1.69 9.31
CA GLU A 12 18.49 2.37 8.99
C GLU A 12 19.57 1.36 8.57
N VAL A 13 19.72 0.25 9.29
CA VAL A 13 20.64 -0.84 8.90
C VAL A 13 20.26 -1.44 7.54
N LEU A 14 18.98 -1.71 7.29
CA LEU A 14 18.53 -2.26 6.01
C LEU A 14 18.80 -1.32 4.82
N ILE A 15 18.69 -0.01 5.05
CA ILE A 15 19.04 1.01 4.06
C ILE A 15 20.54 0.99 3.81
N GLU A 16 21.37 1.00 4.86
CA GLU A 16 22.83 0.99 4.76
C GLU A 16 23.38 -0.27 4.07
N GLU A 17 22.72 -1.42 4.26
CA GLU A 17 23.06 -2.65 3.54
C GLU A 17 22.86 -2.53 2.02
N GLY A 18 21.99 -1.63 1.57
CA GLY A 18 21.78 -1.33 0.14
C GLY A 18 21.07 -2.41 -0.67
N LYS A 19 20.62 -3.51 -0.04
CA LYS A 19 20.06 -4.68 -0.74
C LYS A 19 18.58 -4.57 -1.10
N VAL A 20 17.79 -3.90 -0.26
CA VAL A 20 16.31 -3.93 -0.35
C VAL A 20 15.77 -2.74 -1.15
N PHE A 21 16.36 -1.56 -0.99
CA PHE A 21 15.84 -0.30 -1.52
C PHE A 21 16.62 0.22 -2.72
N ASN A 22 17.13 -0.67 -3.58
CA ASN A 22 17.87 -0.30 -4.80
C ASN A 22 19.04 0.68 -4.56
N LEU A 23 19.81 0.49 -3.47
CA LEU A 23 20.90 1.37 -3.06
C LEU A 23 20.49 2.83 -2.73
N VAL A 24 19.19 3.11 -2.60
CA VAL A 24 18.70 4.45 -2.24
C VAL A 24 19.05 4.77 -0.79
N ALA A 25 19.63 5.95 -0.59
CA ALA A 25 20.03 6.43 0.72
C ALA A 25 18.84 6.83 1.59
N GLY A 26 19.05 6.74 2.90
CA GLY A 26 18.18 7.31 3.92
C GLY A 26 18.35 8.82 4.07
N GLY A 27 17.59 9.44 4.98
CA GLY A 27 17.66 10.89 5.22
C GLY A 27 16.58 11.70 4.49
N GLY A 28 15.59 11.04 3.89
CA GLY A 28 14.40 11.68 3.32
C GLY A 28 13.60 12.46 4.36
N ARG A 29 12.67 13.30 3.89
CA ARG A 29 11.88 14.19 4.77
C ARG A 29 10.60 13.52 5.25
N PHE A 30 10.36 13.58 6.55
CA PHE A 30 9.08 13.22 7.16
C PHE A 30 8.70 14.25 8.22
N MET A 31 7.47 14.77 8.15
CA MET A 31 6.99 15.88 9.00
C MET A 31 7.95 17.09 8.96
N GLY A 32 8.39 17.46 7.74
CA GLY A 32 9.27 18.60 7.48
C GLY A 32 10.74 18.40 7.85
N LYS A 33 11.12 17.29 8.48
CA LYS A 33 12.48 17.06 8.99
C LYS A 33 13.13 15.85 8.32
N PRO A 34 14.46 15.88 8.03
CA PRO A 34 15.18 14.71 7.55
C PRO A 34 15.16 13.61 8.62
N ARG A 35 15.05 12.36 8.17
CA ARG A 35 15.00 11.16 9.01
C ARG A 35 15.84 10.06 8.37
N PRO A 36 16.82 9.47 9.07
CA PRO A 36 17.68 8.43 8.49
C PRO A 36 16.88 7.22 7.99
N PHE A 37 15.85 6.77 8.73
CA PHE A 37 14.97 5.67 8.32
C PHE A 37 13.99 5.99 7.16
N VAL A 38 14.01 7.20 6.59
CA VAL A 38 13.15 7.59 5.46
C VAL A 38 14.01 7.67 4.21
N LEU A 39 13.58 7.01 3.14
CA LEU A 39 14.28 7.01 1.85
C LEU A 39 14.25 8.41 1.20
N GLN A 40 15.36 8.79 0.56
CA GLN A 40 15.45 10.03 -0.22
C GLN A 40 14.61 9.96 -1.50
N GLU A 41 14.49 8.77 -2.09
CA GLU A 41 13.63 8.50 -3.25
C GLU A 41 12.46 7.60 -2.81
N PRO A 42 11.27 8.18 -2.57
CA PRO A 42 10.14 7.44 -2.02
C PRO A 42 9.66 6.24 -2.84
N GLU A 43 9.77 6.32 -4.17
CA GLU A 43 9.41 5.20 -5.05
C GLU A 43 10.22 3.93 -4.79
N ALA A 44 11.45 4.07 -4.27
CA ALA A 44 12.29 2.93 -3.94
C ALA A 44 11.74 2.07 -2.79
N ASN A 45 10.77 2.60 -2.04
CA ASN A 45 10.05 1.84 -1.01
C ASN A 45 9.05 0.83 -1.60
N LEU A 46 8.66 1.01 -2.87
CA LEU A 46 7.87 0.04 -3.62
C LEU A 46 8.77 -0.98 -4.32
N TYR A 47 8.33 -2.24 -4.29
CA TYR A 47 8.95 -3.32 -5.04
C TYR A 47 8.96 -2.99 -6.53
N ALA A 48 10.14 -3.02 -7.15
CA ALA A 48 10.35 -2.42 -8.47
C ALA A 48 9.38 -2.91 -9.56
N PRO A 49 9.06 -4.22 -9.68
CA PRO A 49 8.14 -4.72 -10.70
C PRO A 49 6.70 -4.21 -10.61
N ILE A 50 6.26 -3.71 -9.45
CA ILE A 50 4.86 -3.25 -9.26
C ILE A 50 4.70 -1.74 -9.29
N ARG A 51 5.77 -0.94 -9.39
CA ARG A 51 5.70 0.53 -9.24
C ARG A 51 4.71 1.20 -10.19
N GLU A 52 4.82 0.89 -11.48
CA GLU A 52 3.91 1.46 -12.48
C GLU A 52 2.48 0.97 -12.29
N LYS A 53 2.31 -0.33 -11.95
CA LYS A 53 1.00 -0.90 -11.65
C LYS A 53 0.32 -0.20 -10.47
N VAL A 54 1.06 0.03 -9.37
CA VAL A 54 0.52 0.73 -8.20
C VAL A 54 0.14 2.16 -8.53
N LYS A 55 0.99 2.90 -9.27
CA LYS A 55 0.70 4.28 -9.67
C LYS A 55 -0.54 4.37 -10.54
N ALA A 56 -0.67 3.49 -11.53
CA ALA A 56 -1.87 3.38 -12.37
C ALA A 56 -3.09 3.04 -11.51
N TYR A 57 -3.03 1.98 -10.69
CA TYR A 57 -4.14 1.57 -9.84
C TYR A 57 -4.62 2.69 -8.90
N PHE A 58 -3.71 3.42 -8.25
CA PHE A 58 -4.09 4.54 -7.38
C PHE A 58 -4.74 5.68 -8.16
N THR A 59 -4.27 5.95 -9.37
CA THR A 59 -4.82 7.01 -10.22
C THR A 59 -6.21 6.61 -10.73
N ASP A 60 -6.35 5.40 -11.27
CA ASP A 60 -7.56 4.89 -11.91
C ASP A 60 -8.68 4.64 -10.90
N ASN A 61 -8.32 4.37 -9.63
CA ASN A 61 -9.27 4.16 -8.53
C ASN A 61 -9.33 5.37 -7.57
N HIS A 62 -8.68 6.49 -7.93
CA HIS A 62 -8.61 7.73 -7.16
C HIS A 62 -8.26 7.55 -5.68
N ILE A 63 -7.32 6.66 -5.38
CA ILE A 63 -6.91 6.34 -4.01
C ILE A 63 -5.90 7.38 -3.52
N ASP A 64 -6.13 7.89 -2.31
CA ASP A 64 -5.22 8.82 -1.67
C ASP A 64 -3.95 8.14 -1.17
N TRP A 65 -2.82 8.79 -1.44
CA TRP A 65 -1.56 8.42 -0.84
C TRP A 65 -1.46 8.93 0.59
N TRP A 66 -0.97 8.09 1.49
CA TRP A 66 -0.81 8.47 2.88
C TRP A 66 0.14 9.67 3.03
N ARG A 67 -0.43 10.84 3.38
CA ARG A 67 0.29 12.09 3.67
C ARG A 67 1.16 12.59 2.51
N GLY A 68 0.72 12.44 1.27
CA GLY A 68 1.43 12.95 0.10
C GLY A 68 0.68 12.74 -1.20
N ASN A 69 1.36 12.96 -2.33
CA ASN A 69 0.81 12.80 -3.68
C ASN A 69 1.46 11.60 -4.42
N GLY A 70 2.02 10.65 -3.66
CA GLY A 70 2.79 9.54 -4.19
C GLY A 70 3.26 8.61 -3.07
N PRO A 71 4.01 7.55 -3.40
CA PRO A 71 4.47 6.59 -2.41
C PRO A 71 5.27 7.27 -1.31
N SER A 72 5.08 6.80 -0.07
CA SER A 72 5.82 7.32 1.08
C SER A 72 7.21 6.70 1.16
N GLY A 73 8.23 7.53 1.37
CA GLY A 73 9.60 7.07 1.64
C GLY A 73 9.79 6.54 3.06
N HIS A 74 8.76 6.61 3.91
CA HIS A 74 8.80 6.08 5.26
C HIS A 74 8.80 4.55 5.21
N THR A 75 9.94 3.93 5.53
CA THR A 75 10.15 2.47 5.44
C THR A 75 9.21 1.61 6.29
N LEU A 76 8.61 2.20 7.33
CA LEU A 76 7.55 1.56 8.14
C LEU A 76 6.12 1.99 7.75
N SER A 77 5.91 2.48 6.53
CA SER A 77 4.56 2.81 6.03
C SER A 77 3.72 1.54 5.87
N SER A 78 2.59 1.47 6.57
CA SER A 78 1.66 0.35 6.43
C SER A 78 1.05 0.29 5.02
N GLN A 79 0.73 1.44 4.42
CA GLN A 79 0.20 1.50 3.05
C GLN A 79 1.20 0.87 2.07
N ILE A 80 2.49 1.24 2.13
CA ILE A 80 3.53 0.67 1.26
C ILE A 80 3.75 -0.83 1.54
N ALA A 81 3.75 -1.23 2.81
CA ALA A 81 3.86 -2.65 3.16
C ALA A 81 2.71 -3.47 2.57
N CYS A 82 1.46 -3.02 2.71
CA CYS A 82 0.29 -3.68 2.10
C CYS A 82 0.44 -3.81 0.57
N LEU A 83 0.86 -2.74 -0.10
CA LEU A 83 1.04 -2.74 -1.55
C LEU A 83 2.09 -3.76 -2.01
N ASN A 84 3.26 -3.79 -1.34
CA ASN A 84 4.33 -4.72 -1.69
C ASN A 84 3.95 -6.20 -1.52
N HIS A 85 3.01 -6.53 -0.63
CA HIS A 85 2.59 -7.92 -0.40
C HIS A 85 1.39 -8.34 -1.25
N LEU A 86 0.44 -7.43 -1.52
CA LEU A 86 -0.83 -7.79 -2.13
C LEU A 86 -0.89 -7.54 -3.64
N ILE A 87 -0.30 -6.44 -4.12
CA ILE A 87 -0.33 -6.07 -5.55
C ILE A 87 0.30 -7.12 -6.48
N PRO A 88 1.38 -7.84 -6.10
CA PRO A 88 1.96 -8.86 -6.96
C PRO A 88 1.01 -10.01 -7.35
N ILE A 89 0.01 -10.30 -6.51
CA ILE A 89 -0.95 -11.40 -6.73
C ILE A 89 -2.37 -10.93 -7.04
N MET A 90 -2.58 -9.61 -7.05
CA MET A 90 -3.90 -8.97 -7.20
C MET A 90 -4.70 -9.42 -8.43
N ASP A 91 -4.03 -9.80 -9.52
CA ASP A 91 -4.67 -10.23 -10.77
C ASP A 91 -4.64 -11.77 -10.96
N ASP A 92 -4.11 -12.52 -9.98
CA ASP A 92 -3.98 -13.97 -10.05
C ASP A 92 -5.00 -14.63 -9.11
N PRO A 93 -6.16 -15.06 -9.63
CA PRO A 93 -7.22 -15.63 -8.79
C PRO A 93 -6.78 -16.93 -8.09
N GLN A 94 -5.84 -17.67 -8.68
CA GLN A 94 -5.36 -18.92 -8.09
C GLN A 94 -4.40 -18.65 -6.93
N ALA A 95 -3.52 -17.65 -7.06
CA ALA A 95 -2.67 -17.20 -5.97
C ALA A 95 -3.49 -16.63 -4.80
N VAL A 96 -4.51 -15.81 -5.10
CA VAL A 96 -5.41 -15.28 -4.06
C VAL A 96 -6.20 -16.40 -3.40
N LEU A 97 -6.76 -17.34 -4.17
CA LEU A 97 -7.48 -18.51 -3.63
C LEU A 97 -6.57 -19.35 -2.72
N ALA A 98 -5.34 -19.60 -3.14
CA ALA A 98 -4.36 -20.34 -2.34
C ALA A 98 -4.02 -19.60 -1.03
N LEU A 99 -3.85 -18.27 -1.08
CA LEU A 99 -3.57 -17.44 0.10
C LEU A 99 -4.71 -17.54 1.13
N ILE A 100 -5.97 -17.33 0.71
CA ILE A 100 -7.12 -17.38 1.63
C ILE A 100 -7.38 -18.80 2.14
N ASN A 101 -7.15 -19.82 1.30
CA ASN A 101 -7.28 -21.23 1.71
C ASN A 101 -6.17 -21.69 2.67
N GLY A 102 -5.03 -20.97 2.72
CA GLY A 102 -4.02 -21.15 3.77
C GLY A 102 -4.49 -20.73 5.16
N ILE A 103 -5.55 -19.90 5.25
CA ILE A 103 -6.17 -19.48 6.51
C ILE A 103 -7.39 -20.36 6.82
N ARG A 104 -8.27 -20.56 5.83
CA ARG A 104 -9.49 -21.38 5.91
C ARG A 104 -9.78 -22.01 4.54
N ASN A 105 -9.87 -23.33 4.45
CA ASN A 105 -9.85 -24.07 3.19
C ASN A 105 -11.24 -24.38 2.57
N GLU A 106 -12.23 -23.53 2.83
CA GLU A 106 -13.62 -23.74 2.41
C GLU A 106 -13.97 -22.98 1.12
N PHE A 107 -13.05 -22.14 0.63
CA PHE A 107 -13.28 -21.31 -0.56
C PHE A 107 -12.98 -22.10 -1.83
N THR A 108 -13.90 -22.04 -2.79
CA THR A 108 -13.80 -22.72 -4.09
C THR A 108 -13.33 -21.81 -5.22
N GLU A 109 -13.56 -20.50 -5.10
CA GLU A 109 -13.22 -19.51 -6.11
C GLU A 109 -13.06 -18.11 -5.49
N VAL A 110 -12.38 -17.22 -6.22
CA VAL A 110 -12.30 -15.79 -5.91
C VAL A 110 -12.90 -15.04 -7.10
N LEU A 111 -13.88 -14.18 -6.81
CA LEU A 111 -14.57 -13.39 -7.84
C LEU A 111 -13.87 -12.03 -8.02
N PRO A 112 -13.84 -11.50 -9.26
CA PRO A 112 -13.30 -10.16 -9.49
C PRO A 112 -14.19 -9.10 -8.84
N ILE A 113 -13.55 -8.07 -8.30
CA ILE A 113 -14.18 -6.91 -7.68
C ILE A 113 -14.45 -5.90 -8.78
N SER A 114 -15.71 -5.75 -9.16
CA SER A 114 -16.13 -5.01 -10.35
C SER A 114 -16.07 -3.49 -10.21
N CYS A 115 -15.98 -2.98 -8.97
CA CYS A 115 -15.79 -1.55 -8.67
C CYS A 115 -14.34 -1.08 -8.86
N ASP A 116 -13.38 -2.00 -8.98
CA ASP A 116 -11.99 -1.65 -9.31
C ASP A 116 -11.85 -1.35 -10.81
N THR A 117 -10.95 -0.42 -11.13
CA THR A 117 -10.56 -0.09 -12.50
C THR A 117 -9.07 -0.41 -12.72
N PRO A 118 -8.71 -1.45 -13.50
CA PRO A 118 -9.59 -2.53 -13.98
C PRO A 118 -10.01 -3.49 -12.84
N PRO A 119 -11.05 -4.33 -13.05
CA PRO A 119 -11.46 -5.32 -12.05
C PRO A 119 -10.30 -6.24 -11.63
N ALA A 120 -10.17 -6.45 -10.33
CA ALA A 120 -9.09 -7.23 -9.70
C ALA A 120 -9.64 -8.21 -8.65
N TYR A 121 -8.80 -9.11 -8.13
CA TYR A 121 -9.19 -10.10 -7.09
C TYR A 121 -8.85 -9.65 -5.67
N ILE A 122 -8.14 -8.52 -5.54
CA ILE A 122 -7.85 -7.83 -4.28
C ILE A 122 -8.10 -6.35 -4.55
N SER A 123 -8.86 -5.68 -3.68
CA SER A 123 -8.95 -4.21 -3.70
C SER A 123 -8.19 -3.57 -2.57
N ILE A 124 -7.74 -2.33 -2.78
CA ILE A 124 -6.99 -1.53 -1.81
C ILE A 124 -7.80 -0.27 -1.46
N GLU A 125 -7.93 0.04 -0.17
CA GLU A 125 -8.56 1.27 0.36
C GLU A 125 -10.00 1.49 -0.17
N VAL A 126 -10.79 0.43 -0.30
CA VAL A 126 -12.21 0.50 -0.74
C VAL A 126 -13.09 1.08 0.37
N VAL A 127 -13.95 2.02 -0.02
CA VAL A 127 -15.00 2.58 0.83
C VAL A 127 -16.38 2.24 0.28
N SER A 128 -17.37 2.15 1.17
CA SER A 128 -18.76 1.94 0.77
C SER A 128 -19.35 3.21 0.15
N SER A 129 -20.27 3.02 -0.79
CA SER A 129 -21.14 4.08 -1.33
C SER A 129 -22.03 4.75 -0.28
N SER A 130 -22.19 4.08 0.86
CA SER A 130 -23.11 4.47 1.91
C SER A 130 -22.38 4.60 3.25
N ASP A 131 -22.73 5.63 4.02
CA ASP A 131 -22.21 5.82 5.38
C ASP A 131 -22.93 4.90 6.38
N HIS A 132 -22.69 3.59 6.27
CA HIS A 132 -23.34 2.59 7.12
C HIS A 132 -22.97 2.72 8.60
N LEU A 133 -21.80 3.25 8.90
CA LEU A 133 -21.26 3.39 10.25
C LEU A 133 -21.56 4.77 10.86
N ASN A 134 -22.25 5.66 10.14
CA ASN A 134 -22.50 7.04 10.52
C ASN A 134 -21.21 7.76 10.96
N GLU A 135 -20.12 7.54 10.24
CA GLU A 135 -18.81 8.11 10.57
C GLU A 135 -18.77 9.61 10.28
N ARG A 136 -19.74 10.16 9.52
CA ARG A 136 -19.96 11.61 9.31
C ARG A 136 -18.70 12.40 8.89
N GLU A 137 -17.68 11.76 8.33
CA GLU A 137 -16.48 12.43 7.86
C GLU A 137 -16.51 12.59 6.33
N PHE A 138 -16.82 13.83 5.95
CA PHE A 138 -16.50 14.54 4.70
C PHE A 138 -16.99 13.94 3.36
N ASP A 139 -18.20 14.37 2.98
CA ASP A 139 -18.90 14.19 1.70
C ASP A 139 -18.11 14.62 0.43
N GLU A 140 -16.94 15.25 0.55
CA GLU A 140 -16.11 15.64 -0.59
C GLU A 140 -15.00 14.64 -0.94
N PHE A 141 -14.46 13.88 0.03
CA PHE A 141 -13.36 12.92 -0.22
C PHE A 141 -13.85 11.57 -0.77
N ARG A 142 -15.08 11.16 -0.41
CA ARG A 142 -15.65 9.86 -0.83
C ARG A 142 -16.11 9.80 -2.29
N LYS A 143 -16.19 10.92 -3.00
CA LYS A 143 -16.79 10.97 -4.34
C LYS A 143 -15.91 10.40 -5.45
N GLU A 144 -14.61 10.24 -5.19
CA GLU A 144 -13.66 9.86 -6.23
C GLU A 144 -13.05 8.47 -6.02
N GLN A 145 -12.81 8.02 -4.77
CA GLN A 145 -12.23 6.70 -4.48
C GLN A 145 -13.06 5.52 -5.01
N ALA A 146 -12.44 4.36 -5.25
CA ALA A 146 -13.17 3.13 -5.62
C ALA A 146 -14.28 2.83 -4.61
N VAL A 147 -15.52 3.04 -5.06
CA VAL A 147 -16.74 2.87 -4.27
C VAL A 147 -17.39 1.56 -4.64
N CYS A 148 -17.53 0.66 -3.67
CA CYS A 148 -18.30 -0.57 -3.83
C CYS A 148 -19.68 -0.43 -3.16
N GLN A 149 -20.69 -1.09 -3.74
CA GLN A 149 -22.09 -1.04 -3.28
C GLN A 149 -22.24 -1.60 -1.86
#